data_AF-A0AAP5WE28-F1
#
_entry.id   AF-A0AAP5WE28-F1
#
_cell.length_a   1.000
_cell.length_b   1.000
_cell.length_c   1.000
_cell.angle_alpha   90.00
_cell.angle_beta   90.00
_cell.angle_gamma   90.00
#
_symmetry.space_group_name_H-M   'P 1'
#
loop_
_entity.id
_entity.type
_entity.pdbx_description
1 polymer ?
#
loop_
_entity_poly.entity_id
_entity_poly.type
_entity_poly.pdbx_seq_one_letter_code
_entity_poly.pdbx_strand_id
1 'polypeptide(L)'
;MDKQLQQSLTRIASAHRAITEELEALLRNASADDFSAIHDEAHTPKEWDPELDHPLMTPKVVSSVRAEQDWCCLTYIGGIYAINKREGRGATASEVRHYAQKAGYKDGRAVTAWSKGNGATQNDPDKHRWVTQTGVDHWVKQLASKLGVSLPEDLGRV
;
A
#
# COMPACT_ATOMS: atom_id res chain seq x y z
N MET A 1 -14.43 -42.87 -6.64
CA MET A 1 -14.37 -41.45 -7.04
C MET A 1 -15.77 -41.06 -7.50
N ASP A 2 -16.31 -39.99 -6.94
CA ASP A 2 -17.68 -39.53 -7.23
C ASP A 2 -17.80 -39.09 -8.71
N LYS A 3 -18.85 -39.54 -9.40
CA LYS A 3 -19.12 -39.22 -10.81
C LYS A 3 -19.30 -37.71 -10.99
N GLN A 4 -19.87 -37.02 -10.00
CA GLN A 4 -20.06 -35.58 -10.03
C GLN A 4 -18.72 -34.83 -9.90
N LEU A 5 -17.82 -35.32 -9.04
CA LEU A 5 -16.45 -34.80 -8.91
C LEU A 5 -15.66 -34.99 -10.22
N GLN A 6 -15.75 -36.17 -10.83
CA GLN A 6 -15.06 -36.46 -12.09
C GLN A 6 -15.54 -35.55 -13.24
N GLN A 7 -16.84 -35.32 -13.36
CA GLN A 7 -17.40 -34.39 -14.36
C GLN A 7 -16.96 -32.95 -14.12
N SER A 8 -16.89 -32.53 -12.85
CA SER A 8 -16.44 -31.18 -12.48
C SER A 8 -14.98 -30.96 -12.83
N LEU A 9 -14.11 -31.94 -12.53
CA LEU A 9 -12.69 -31.90 -12.88
C LEU A 9 -12.46 -31.86 -14.40
N THR A 10 -13.22 -32.63 -15.18
CA THR A 10 -13.13 -32.59 -16.65
C THR A 10 -13.56 -31.24 -17.22
N ARG A 11 -14.60 -30.60 -16.67
CA ARG A 11 -15.01 -29.25 -17.08
C ARG A 11 -13.94 -28.21 -16.76
N ILE A 12 -13.37 -28.26 -15.56
CA ILE A 12 -12.30 -27.35 -15.14
C ILE A 12 -11.07 -27.52 -16.05
N ALA A 13 -10.66 -28.75 -16.34
CA ALA A 13 -9.52 -29.00 -17.23
C ALA A 13 -9.76 -28.48 -18.66
N SER A 14 -11.00 -28.60 -19.16
CA SER A 14 -11.36 -28.10 -20.48
C SER A 14 -11.39 -26.56 -20.52
N ALA A 15 -11.92 -25.93 -19.48
CA ALA A 15 -11.91 -24.47 -19.35
C ALA A 15 -10.49 -23.91 -19.29
N HIS A 16 -9.58 -24.56 -18.53
CA HIS A 16 -8.18 -24.15 -18.50
C HIS A 16 -7.52 -24.25 -19.87
N ARG A 17 -7.77 -25.32 -20.63
CA ARG A 17 -7.22 -25.44 -21.99
C ARG A 17 -7.72 -24.33 -22.90
N ALA A 18 -9.02 -24.03 -22.87
CA ALA A 18 -9.58 -22.96 -23.68
C ALA A 18 -8.97 -21.59 -23.33
N ILE A 19 -8.80 -21.29 -22.03
CA ILE A 19 -8.13 -20.07 -21.58
C ILE A 19 -6.68 -20.00 -22.06
N THR A 20 -5.94 -21.11 -21.97
CA THR A 20 -4.56 -21.16 -22.45
C THR A 20 -4.47 -20.96 -23.97
N GLU A 21 -5.34 -21.60 -24.74
CA GLU A 21 -5.38 -21.46 -26.20
C GLU A 21 -5.71 -20.03 -26.63
N GLU A 22 -6.65 -19.39 -25.94
CA GLU A 22 -7.01 -17.98 -26.14
C GLU A 22 -5.84 -17.06 -25.78
N LEU A 23 -5.17 -17.29 -24.65
CA LEU A 23 -3.98 -16.53 -24.25
C LEU A 23 -2.85 -16.68 -25.27
N GLU A 24 -2.58 -17.89 -25.76
CA GLU A 24 -1.57 -18.09 -26.80
C GLU A 24 -1.93 -17.41 -28.12
N ALA A 25 -3.22 -17.40 -28.50
CA ALA A 25 -3.68 -16.70 -29.68
C ALA A 25 -3.50 -15.18 -29.53
N LEU A 26 -3.81 -14.62 -28.37
CA LEU A 26 -3.56 -13.22 -28.04
C LEU A 26 -2.06 -12.89 -28.09
N LEU A 27 -1.21 -13.73 -27.49
CA LEU A 27 0.25 -13.53 -27.52
C LEU A 27 0.85 -13.65 -28.92
N ARG A 28 0.31 -14.53 -29.78
CA ARG A 28 0.74 -14.66 -31.18
C ARG A 28 0.37 -13.44 -32.03
N ASN A 29 -0.76 -12.80 -31.71
CA ASN A 29 -1.28 -11.67 -32.48
C ASN A 29 -0.91 -10.31 -31.88
N ALA A 30 -0.35 -10.28 -30.66
CA ALA A 30 0.12 -9.06 -30.03
C ALA A 30 1.35 -8.50 -30.76
N SER A 31 1.27 -7.23 -31.11
CA SER A 31 2.38 -6.47 -31.70
C SER A 31 3.34 -5.98 -30.61
N ALA A 32 4.55 -5.55 -31.01
CA ALA A 32 5.48 -4.91 -30.09
C ALA A 32 4.88 -3.65 -29.42
N ASP A 33 3.98 -2.96 -30.11
CA ASP A 33 3.27 -1.79 -29.59
C ASP A 33 2.22 -2.18 -28.53
N ASP A 34 1.55 -3.33 -28.68
CA ASP A 34 0.61 -3.84 -27.66
C ASP A 34 1.35 -4.25 -26.39
N PHE A 35 2.53 -4.87 -26.52
CA PHE A 35 3.38 -5.16 -25.38
C PHE A 35 3.95 -3.89 -24.75
N SER A 36 4.30 -2.87 -25.54
CA SER A 36 4.76 -1.57 -25.04
C SER A 36 3.65 -0.83 -24.28
N ALA A 37 2.41 -0.86 -24.76
CA ALA A 37 1.28 -0.23 -24.09
C ALA A 37 0.97 -0.90 -22.74
N ILE A 38 1.02 -2.24 -22.68
CA ILE A 38 0.91 -2.99 -21.42
C ILE A 38 2.09 -2.65 -20.48
N HIS A 39 3.28 -2.49 -21.04
CA HIS A 39 4.48 -2.11 -20.29
C HIS A 39 4.36 -0.68 -19.74
N ASP A 40 3.82 0.27 -20.50
CA ASP A 40 3.64 1.67 -20.09
C ASP A 40 2.51 1.84 -19.05
N GLU A 41 1.39 1.11 -19.18
CA GLU A 41 0.36 1.05 -18.13
C GLU A 41 0.89 0.38 -16.85
N ALA A 42 1.77 -0.62 -16.96
CA ALA A 42 2.41 -1.26 -15.81
C ALA A 42 3.44 -0.36 -15.09
N HIS A 43 3.93 0.71 -15.74
CA HIS A 43 4.96 1.60 -15.19
C HIS A 43 4.41 2.90 -14.62
N THR A 44 3.11 3.19 -14.76
CA THR A 44 2.50 4.32 -14.04
C THR A 44 2.22 3.87 -12.61
N PRO A 45 2.92 4.42 -11.59
CA PRO A 45 2.69 4.01 -10.21
C PRO A 45 1.23 4.29 -9.85
N LYS A 46 0.48 3.26 -9.46
CA LYS A 46 -0.91 3.42 -9.05
C LYS A 46 -0.97 4.46 -7.93
N GLU A 47 -1.86 5.44 -8.09
CA GLU A 47 -2.11 6.40 -7.02
C GLU A 47 -2.71 5.68 -5.81
N TRP A 48 -2.16 5.96 -4.64
CA TRP A 48 -2.61 5.39 -3.38
C TRP A 48 -2.70 6.48 -2.32
N ASP A 49 -3.91 6.71 -1.82
CA ASP A 49 -4.20 7.70 -0.80
C ASP A 49 -4.10 7.06 0.60
N PRO A 50 -3.14 7.48 1.44
CA PRO A 50 -2.95 6.88 2.77
C PRO A 50 -4.13 7.10 3.73
N GLU A 51 -4.95 8.12 3.52
CA GLU A 51 -6.16 8.38 4.30
C GLU A 51 -7.30 7.47 3.83
N LEU A 52 -7.55 7.44 2.52
CA LEU A 52 -8.75 6.81 1.95
C LEU A 52 -8.57 5.32 1.65
N ASP A 53 -7.41 4.92 1.15
CA ASP A 53 -7.21 3.57 0.59
C ASP A 53 -6.70 2.57 1.63
N HIS A 54 -7.08 1.32 1.46
CA HIS A 54 -6.41 0.23 2.16
C HIS A 54 -5.03 -0.06 1.54
N PRO A 55 -4.04 -0.49 2.33
CA PRO A 55 -2.74 -0.90 1.82
C PRO A 55 -2.89 -2.02 0.79
N LEU A 56 -2.14 -1.96 -0.32
CA LEU A 56 -2.20 -2.98 -1.38
C LEU A 56 -1.65 -4.35 -0.92
N MET A 57 -0.91 -4.36 0.19
CA MET A 57 -0.41 -5.54 0.87
C MET A 57 -0.71 -5.41 2.36
N THR A 58 -1.19 -6.48 2.98
CA THR A 58 -1.50 -6.51 4.42
C THR A 58 -0.25 -6.14 5.23
N PRO A 59 -0.27 -5.00 5.95
CA PRO A 59 0.87 -4.58 6.75
C PRO A 59 1.13 -5.53 7.92
N LYS A 60 2.41 -5.80 8.19
CA LYS A 60 2.83 -6.57 9.38
C LYS A 60 4.03 -5.93 10.03
N VAL A 61 3.85 -5.54 11.30
CA VAL A 61 4.88 -4.88 12.11
C VAL A 61 6.13 -5.75 12.27
N VAL A 62 5.93 -7.05 12.46
CA VAL A 62 7.00 -8.05 12.51
C VAL A 62 6.74 -9.05 11.39
N SER A 63 7.62 -9.05 10.40
CA SER A 63 7.53 -9.93 9.23
C SER A 63 8.91 -10.22 8.66
N SER A 64 9.08 -11.38 8.02
CA SER A 64 10.23 -11.69 7.17
C SER A 64 10.16 -11.00 5.80
N VAL A 65 8.98 -10.50 5.41
CA VAL A 65 8.76 -9.81 4.14
C VAL A 65 8.93 -8.32 4.35
N ARG A 66 9.96 -7.74 3.73
CA ARG A 66 10.30 -6.32 3.93
C ARG A 66 9.19 -5.38 3.45
N ALA A 67 8.52 -5.72 2.34
CA ALA A 67 7.43 -4.93 1.81
C ALA A 67 6.25 -4.80 2.81
N GLU A 68 5.94 -5.85 3.58
CA GLU A 68 4.89 -5.79 4.60
C GLU A 68 5.24 -4.81 5.74
N GLN A 69 6.52 -4.72 6.09
CA GLN A 69 7.02 -3.75 7.07
C GLN A 69 7.02 -2.33 6.50
N ASP A 70 7.44 -2.15 5.24
CA ASP A 70 7.43 -0.85 4.58
C ASP A 70 5.98 -0.32 4.43
N TRP A 71 5.02 -1.19 4.09
CA TRP A 71 3.59 -0.86 4.10
C TRP A 71 3.08 -0.51 5.50
N CYS A 72 3.55 -1.17 6.56
CA CYS A 72 3.23 -0.79 7.94
C CYS A 72 3.69 0.65 8.24
N CYS A 73 4.91 1.00 7.84
CA CYS A 73 5.46 2.33 8.06
C CYS A 73 4.71 3.39 7.26
N LEU A 74 4.52 3.16 5.95
CA LEU A 74 3.85 4.09 5.05
C LEU A 74 2.38 4.29 5.43
N THR A 75 1.65 3.22 5.77
CA THR A 75 0.24 3.31 6.18
C THR A 75 0.07 4.14 7.44
N TYR A 76 0.94 3.95 8.42
CA TYR A 76 0.86 4.71 9.66
C TYR A 76 1.27 6.17 9.45
N ILE A 77 2.48 6.43 8.94
CA ILE A 77 3.01 7.79 8.84
C ILE A 77 2.27 8.59 7.76
N GLY A 78 1.95 7.96 6.62
CA GLY A 78 1.22 8.59 5.53
C GLY A 78 -0.18 9.05 5.95
N GLY A 79 -0.90 8.25 6.75
CA GLY A 79 -2.24 8.61 7.21
C GLY A 79 -2.24 9.81 8.16
N ILE A 80 -1.25 9.88 9.05
CA ILE A 80 -1.06 11.05 9.92
C ILE A 80 -0.65 12.28 9.10
N TYR A 81 0.22 12.09 8.11
CA TYR A 81 0.66 13.18 7.23
C TYR A 81 -0.49 13.76 6.41
N ALA A 82 -1.40 12.92 5.91
CA ALA A 82 -2.59 13.36 5.18
C ALA A 82 -3.44 14.31 6.03
N ILE A 83 -3.74 13.97 7.29
CA ILE A 83 -4.42 14.87 8.22
C ILE A 83 -3.62 16.17 8.40
N ASN A 84 -2.31 16.07 8.65
CA ASN A 84 -1.47 17.24 8.90
C ASN A 84 -1.47 18.22 7.72
N LYS A 85 -1.43 17.71 6.48
CA LYS A 85 -1.41 18.54 5.26
C LYS A 85 -2.80 19.05 4.88
N ARG A 86 -3.81 18.19 4.86
CA ARG A 86 -5.15 18.50 4.34
C ARG A 86 -5.96 19.34 5.32
N GLU A 87 -5.83 19.06 6.61
CA GLU A 87 -6.60 19.75 7.64
C GLU A 87 -5.79 20.81 8.40
N GLY A 88 -4.48 20.89 8.17
CA GLY A 88 -3.61 21.88 8.83
C GLY A 88 -3.53 21.71 10.34
N ARG A 89 -3.73 20.50 10.87
CA ARG A 89 -3.72 20.20 12.31
C ARG A 89 -2.99 18.91 12.65
N GLY A 90 -2.61 18.76 13.92
CA GLY A 90 -2.08 17.50 14.44
C GLY A 90 -3.17 16.43 14.51
N ALA A 91 -2.77 15.16 14.34
CA ALA A 91 -3.68 14.03 14.49
C ALA A 91 -3.94 13.73 15.98
N THR A 92 -5.20 13.53 16.32
CA THR A 92 -5.67 13.18 17.65
C THR A 92 -5.27 11.75 18.05
N ALA A 93 -5.42 11.42 19.34
CA ALA A 93 -5.12 10.07 19.83
C ALA A 93 -5.99 8.99 19.16
N SER A 94 -7.26 9.28 18.85
CA SER A 94 -8.15 8.35 18.14
C SER A 94 -7.69 8.10 16.71
N GLU A 95 -7.25 9.14 16.00
CA GLU A 95 -6.73 9.03 14.62
C GLU A 95 -5.39 8.29 14.60
N VAL A 96 -4.50 8.59 15.56
CA VAL A 96 -3.26 7.83 15.75
C VAL A 96 -3.55 6.34 15.97
N ARG A 97 -4.56 6.01 16.78
CA ARG A 97 -4.97 4.62 17.00
C ARG A 97 -5.55 4.00 15.73
N HIS A 98 -6.38 4.73 14.99
CA HIS A 98 -6.97 4.27 13.74
C HIS A 98 -5.88 3.88 12.73
N TYR A 99 -4.94 4.78 12.44
CA TYR A 99 -3.87 4.49 11.48
C TYR A 99 -2.88 3.45 11.98
N ALA A 100 -2.63 3.37 13.28
CA ALA A 100 -1.84 2.27 13.83
C ALA A 100 -2.52 0.92 13.57
N GLN A 101 -3.84 0.82 13.77
CA GLN A 101 -4.58 -0.42 13.49
C GLN A 101 -4.62 -0.74 11.98
N LYS A 102 -4.82 0.28 11.13
CA LYS A 102 -4.73 0.15 9.66
C LYS A 102 -3.35 -0.38 9.23
N ALA A 103 -2.29 0.03 9.92
CA ALA A 103 -0.92 -0.42 9.71
C ALA A 103 -0.58 -1.77 10.39
N GLY A 104 -1.55 -2.48 10.97
CA GLY A 104 -1.35 -3.81 11.56
C GLY A 104 -0.87 -3.83 13.01
N TYR A 105 -0.85 -2.68 13.70
CA TYR A 105 -0.60 -2.64 15.15
C TYR A 105 -1.86 -3.02 15.95
N LYS A 106 -1.67 -3.63 17.13
CA LYS A 106 -2.79 -4.07 17.99
C LYS A 106 -3.59 -2.90 18.61
N ASP A 107 -2.91 -1.93 19.23
CA ASP A 107 -3.57 -0.91 20.07
C ASP A 107 -2.86 0.45 20.13
N GLY A 108 -1.96 0.73 19.17
CA GLY A 108 -1.31 2.04 19.03
C GLY A 108 -0.21 2.38 20.05
N ARG A 109 0.06 1.55 21.07
CA ARG A 109 1.14 1.85 22.03
C ARG A 109 2.54 1.76 21.40
N ALA A 110 2.72 0.80 20.50
CA ALA A 110 3.99 0.53 19.82
C ALA A 110 4.42 1.66 18.85
N VAL A 111 3.49 2.52 18.41
CA VAL A 111 3.83 3.62 17.49
C VAL A 111 4.53 4.81 18.17
N THR A 112 4.72 4.75 19.49
CA THR A 112 5.54 5.74 20.23
C THR A 112 7.02 5.69 19.85
N ALA A 113 7.51 4.56 19.33
CA ALA A 113 8.87 4.41 18.84
C ALA A 113 9.17 5.34 17.64
N TRP A 114 8.15 5.71 16.85
CA TRP A 114 8.29 6.64 15.73
C TRP A 114 8.66 8.06 16.17
N SER A 115 8.34 8.44 17.41
CA SER A 115 8.69 9.76 17.94
C SER A 115 10.06 9.78 18.64
N LYS A 116 10.47 8.68 19.27
CA LYS A 116 11.72 8.61 20.07
C LYS A 116 12.92 8.07 19.30
N GLY A 117 12.73 7.11 18.40
CA GLY A 117 13.82 6.41 17.71
C GLY A 117 14.20 7.04 16.38
N ASN A 118 13.21 7.24 15.51
CA ASN A 118 13.44 7.66 14.12
C ASN A 118 13.16 9.14 13.87
N GLY A 119 12.62 9.86 14.86
CA GLY A 119 12.24 11.28 14.74
C GLY A 119 11.21 11.56 13.64
N ALA A 120 10.49 10.55 13.15
CA ALA A 120 9.56 10.65 12.03
C ALA A 120 8.26 11.40 12.41
N THR A 121 7.97 11.46 13.71
CA THR A 121 6.81 12.19 14.22
C THR A 121 7.15 12.89 15.53
N GLN A 122 6.39 13.93 15.86
CA GLN A 122 6.48 14.65 17.13
C GLN A 122 5.07 14.97 17.65
N ASN A 123 4.96 15.20 18.95
CA ASN A 123 3.70 15.68 19.54
C ASN A 123 3.81 17.17 19.78
N ASP A 124 2.72 17.89 19.55
CA ASP A 124 2.56 19.27 20.04
C ASP A 124 2.22 19.28 21.56
N PRO A 125 2.08 20.46 22.18
CA PRO A 125 1.74 20.57 23.61
C PRO A 125 0.44 19.85 23.99
N ASP A 126 -0.55 19.84 23.09
CA ASP A 126 -1.86 19.21 23.26
C ASP A 126 -1.87 17.71 22.95
N LYS A 127 -0.68 17.13 22.69
CA LYS A 127 -0.46 15.73 22.36
C LYS A 127 -1.02 15.31 20.99
N HIS A 128 -1.30 16.25 20.10
CA HIS A 128 -1.59 15.91 18.72
C HIS A 128 -0.31 15.56 17.96
N ARG A 129 -0.40 14.56 17.10
CA ARG A 129 0.72 14.00 16.37
C ARG A 129 0.94 14.74 15.05
N TRP A 130 2.17 15.18 14.85
CA TRP A 130 2.66 15.79 13.63
C TRP A 130 3.76 14.93 13.01
N VAL A 131 3.71 14.73 11.70
CA VAL A 131 4.82 14.12 10.95
C VAL A 131 5.91 15.18 10.74
N THR A 132 7.16 14.83 11.02
CA THR A 132 8.30 15.72 10.81
C THR A 132 8.72 15.71 9.35
N GLN A 133 9.56 16.65 8.93
CA GLN A 133 10.10 16.65 7.56
C GLN A 133 10.85 15.34 7.24
N THR A 134 11.66 14.84 8.19
CA THR A 134 12.29 13.51 8.09
C THR A 134 11.27 12.38 7.92
N GLY A 135 10.14 12.48 8.64
CA GLY A 135 8.97 11.61 8.48
C GLY A 135 8.46 11.58 7.04
N VAL A 136 8.23 12.76 6.47
CA VAL A 136 7.73 12.93 5.10
C VAL A 136 8.71 12.34 4.09
N ASP A 137 9.98 12.74 4.16
CA ASP A 137 10.93 12.41 3.10
C ASP A 137 11.28 10.92 3.09
N HIS A 138 11.56 10.33 4.27
CA HIS A 138 12.03 8.95 4.36
C HIS A 138 10.92 7.92 4.52
N TRP A 139 9.80 8.27 5.17
CA TRP A 139 8.77 7.30 5.55
C TRP A 139 7.47 7.45 4.76
N VAL A 140 7.29 8.58 4.08
CA VAL A 140 6.16 8.78 3.16
C VAL A 140 6.65 8.70 1.72
N LYS A 141 7.47 9.67 1.27
CA LYS A 141 7.88 9.80 -0.14
C LYS A 141 8.79 8.67 -0.61
N GLN A 142 9.88 8.41 0.14
CA GLN A 142 10.81 7.34 -0.22
C GLN A 142 10.16 5.95 -0.18
N LEU A 143 9.26 5.69 0.79
CA LEU A 143 8.55 4.40 0.84
C LEU A 143 7.48 4.26 -0.23
N ALA A 144 6.73 5.31 -0.56
CA ALA A 144 5.78 5.29 -1.67
C ALA A 144 6.50 4.94 -2.99
N SER A 145 7.62 5.64 -3.27
CA SER A 145 8.46 5.35 -4.42
C SER A 145 9.00 3.91 -4.41
N LYS A 146 9.51 3.43 -3.26
CA LYS A 146 10.02 2.06 -3.12
C LYS A 146 8.94 0.99 -3.32
N LEU A 147 7.72 1.26 -2.90
CA LEU A 147 6.57 0.36 -3.03
C LEU A 147 5.87 0.46 -4.39
N GLY A 148 6.34 1.35 -5.28
CA GLY A 148 5.79 1.50 -6.62
C GLY A 148 4.42 2.16 -6.65
N VAL A 149 4.11 3.02 -5.69
CA VAL A 149 2.86 3.81 -5.66
C VAL A 149 3.15 5.30 -5.77
N SER A 150 2.26 6.02 -6.42
CA SER A 150 2.25 7.48 -6.40
C SER A 150 1.36 7.97 -5.26
N LEU A 151 1.71 9.13 -4.69
CA LEU A 151 0.87 9.79 -3.70
C LEU A 151 0.02 10.86 -4.40
N PRO A 152 -1.17 11.17 -3.87
CA PRO A 152 -1.96 12.32 -4.30
C PRO A 152 -1.12 13.61 -4.35
N GLU A 153 -1.45 14.51 -5.28
CA GLU A 153 -0.65 15.71 -5.58
C GLU A 153 -0.32 16.55 -4.34
N ASP A 154 -1.28 16.67 -3.42
CA ASP A 154 -1.18 17.44 -2.18
C ASP A 154 -0.21 16.83 -1.15
N LEU A 155 0.03 15.52 -1.24
CA LEU A 155 0.98 14.78 -0.39
C LEU A 155 2.33 14.53 -1.09
N GLY A 156 2.34 14.54 -2.42
CA GLY A 156 3.53 14.34 -3.24
C GLY A 156 4.43 15.57 -3.36
N ARG A 157 3.85 16.78 -3.41
CA ARG A 157 4.61 18.04 -3.55
C ARG A 157 5.02 18.63 -2.19
N VAL A 158 6.14 19.38 -2.17
CA VAL A 158 6.67 20.06 -0.96
C VAL A 158 5.83 21.30 -0.68
#